data_AF-A0AAW0ICL8-F1
#
_entry.id   AF-A0AAW0ICL8-F1
#
_cell.length_a   1.000
_cell.length_b   1.000
_cell.length_c   1.000
_cell.angle_alpha   90.00
_cell.angle_beta   90.00
_cell.angle_gamma   90.00
#
_symmetry.space_group_name_H-M   'P 1'
#
loop_
_entity.id
_entity.type
_entity.pdbx_description
1 polymer ?
#
loop_
_entity_poly.entity_id
_entity_poly.type
_entity_poly.pdbx_seq_one_letter_code
_entity_poly.pdbx_strand_id
1 'polypeptide(L)' 'MPFPTAKRKRLLWTPEEENMLKEGVHHFSASAKKNVPWRKILELGRHIFHKSRTPADLKDKWRTMLAKEP' A
#
# COMPACT_ATOMS: atom_id res chain seq x y z
N MET A 1 19.64 30.01 8.97
CA MET A 1 18.63 29.83 7.90
C MET A 1 18.05 28.42 8.01
N PRO A 2 16.81 28.23 8.47
CA PRO A 2 16.20 26.91 8.49
C PRO A 2 15.73 26.56 7.07
N PHE A 3 16.31 25.51 6.50
CA PHE A 3 15.81 24.89 5.27
C PHE A 3 14.37 24.45 5.52
N PRO A 4 13.38 24.86 4.70
CA PRO A 4 12.07 24.25 4.75
C PRO A 4 12.26 22.81 4.30
N THR A 5 12.34 21.89 5.26
CA THR A 5 12.18 20.46 5.03
C THR A 5 10.73 20.29 4.58
N ALA A 6 10.50 20.53 3.29
CA ALA A 6 9.28 20.18 2.61
C ALA A 6 9.21 18.66 2.65
N LYS A 7 8.78 18.13 3.80
CA LYS A 7 8.37 16.76 4.01
C LYS A 7 7.37 16.53 2.88
N ARG A 8 7.80 15.83 1.82
CA ARG A 8 6.94 15.41 0.72
C ARG A 8 5.63 15.02 1.36
N LYS A 9 4.53 15.72 1.03
CA LYS A 9 3.20 15.46 1.60
C LYS A 9 3.06 13.95 1.64
N ARG A 10 3.14 13.35 2.83
CA ARG A 10 2.92 11.92 2.97
C ARG A 10 1.53 11.73 2.43
N LEU A 11 1.41 11.10 1.26
CA LEU A 11 0.13 10.69 0.73
C LEU A 11 -0.41 9.71 1.77
N LEU A 12 -1.18 10.27 2.70
CA LEU A 12 -1.83 9.54 3.77
C LEU A 12 -2.65 8.47 3.07
N TRP A 13 -2.38 7.23 3.45
CA TRP A 13 -3.22 6.13 3.00
C TRP A 13 -4.58 6.36 3.64
N THR A 14 -5.60 6.43 2.80
CA THR A 14 -6.97 6.49 3.29
C THR A 14 -7.36 5.12 3.87
N PRO A 15 -8.28 5.08 4.84
CA PRO A 15 -8.76 3.80 5.38
C PRO A 15 -9.36 2.89 4.29
N GLU A 16 -9.91 3.48 3.22
CA GLU A 16 -10.38 2.75 2.04
C GLU A 16 -9.22 2.07 1.29
N GLU A 17 -8.13 2.80 1.01
CA GLU A 17 -6.91 2.22 0.43
C GLU A 17 -6.30 1.14 1.33
N GLU A 18 -6.26 1.36 2.65
CA GLU A 18 -5.73 0.40 3.61
C GLU A 18 -6.56 -0.88 3.65
N ASN A 19 -7.89 -0.77 3.63
CA ASN A 19 -8.78 -1.93 3.62
C ASN A 19 -8.65 -2.69 2.30
N MET A 20 -8.66 -1.98 1.16
CA MET A 20 -8.48 -2.60 -0.15
C MET A 20 -7.10 -3.27 -0.30
N LEU A 21 -6.06 -2.66 0.30
CA LEU A 21 -4.74 -3.26 0.38
C LEU A 21 -4.76 -4.53 1.23
N LYS A 22 -5.39 -4.51 2.41
CA LYS A 22 -5.48 -5.67 3.30
C LYS A 22 -6.27 -6.81 2.67
N GLU A 23 -7.42 -6.53 2.10
CA GLU A 23 -8.27 -7.48 1.37
C GLU A 23 -7.52 -8.07 0.17
N GLY A 24 -6.91 -7.22 -0.65
CA GLY A 24 -6.10 -7.65 -1.79
C GLY A 24 -4.91 -8.50 -1.36
N VAL A 25 -4.10 -8.04 -0.41
CA VAL A 25 -2.96 -8.82 0.08
C VAL A 25 -3.43 -10.13 0.70
N HIS A 26 -4.48 -10.16 1.50
CA HIS A 26 -4.98 -11.41 2.10
C HIS A 26 -5.47 -12.39 1.03
N HIS A 27 -6.29 -11.91 0.08
CA HIS A 27 -6.82 -12.71 -1.02
C HIS A 27 -5.71 -13.27 -1.92
N PHE A 28 -4.75 -12.43 -2.30
CA PHE A 28 -3.64 -12.86 -3.16
C PHE A 28 -2.52 -13.57 -2.40
N SER A 29 -2.31 -13.31 -1.10
CA SER A 29 -1.33 -14.04 -0.26
C SER A 29 -1.81 -15.45 0.02
N ALA A 30 -3.12 -15.65 0.23
CA ALA A 30 -3.69 -16.99 0.38
C ALA A 30 -3.52 -17.83 -0.90
N SER A 31 -3.64 -17.19 -2.07
CA SER A 31 -3.48 -17.84 -3.37
C SER A 31 -2.00 -18.00 -3.78
N ALA A 32 -1.17 -17.00 -3.50
CA ALA A 32 0.22 -16.95 -3.90
C ALA A 32 1.15 -17.31 -2.73
N LYS A 33 1.24 -18.62 -2.45
CA LYS A 33 2.11 -19.27 -1.44
C LYS A 33 3.59 -18.80 -1.38
N LYS A 34 4.06 -17.97 -2.31
CA LYS A 34 5.44 -17.46 -2.36
C LYS A 34 5.59 -15.97 -2.63
N ASN A 35 4.61 -15.26 -3.22
CA ASN A 35 4.78 -13.83 -3.56
C ASN A 35 3.43 -13.12 -3.76
N VAL A 36 3.20 -12.06 -3.00
CA VAL A 36 2.04 -11.17 -3.18
C VAL A 36 2.19 -10.38 -4.49
N PRO A 37 1.30 -10.56 -5.48
CA PRO A 37 1.31 -9.82 -6.74
C PRO A 37 0.78 -8.39 -6.53
N TRP A 38 1.65 -7.49 -6.05
CA TRP A 38 1.33 -6.07 -5.84
C TRP A 38 0.74 -5.37 -7.08
N ARG A 39 1.17 -5.78 -8.28
CA ARG A 39 0.61 -5.28 -9.53
C ARG A 39 -0.88 -5.62 -9.66
N LYS A 40 -1.27 -6.87 -9.38
CA LYS A 40 -2.67 -7.30 -9.42
C LYS A 40 -3.51 -6.59 -8.35
N ILE A 41 -2.97 -6.38 -7.15
CA ILE A 41 -3.67 -5.63 -6.09
C ILE A 41 -3.90 -4.19 -6.52
N LEU A 42 -2.87 -3.54 -7.08
CA LEU A 42 -2.97 -2.18 -7.58
C LEU A 42 -4.00 -2.07 -8.72
N GLU A 43 -4.05 -3.06 -9.61
CA GLU A 43 -5.07 -3.13 -10.66
C GLU A 43 -6.48 -3.34 -10.09
N LEU A 44 -6.64 -4.26 -9.14
CA LEU A 44 -7.90 -4.55 -8.45
C LEU A 44 -8.44 -3.29 -7.74
N GLY A 45 -7.56 -2.58 -7.05
CA GLY A 45 -7.88 -1.34 -6.37
C GLY A 45 -7.62 -0.10 -7.21
N ARG A 46 -7.48 -0.16 -8.54
CA ARG A 46 -7.12 1.02 -9.37
C ARG A 46 -8.12 2.19 -9.24
N HIS A 47 -9.35 1.90 -8.82
CA HIS A 47 -10.37 2.91 -8.53
C HIS A 47 -10.30 3.47 -7.10
N ILE A 48 -9.71 2.72 -6.16
CA ILE A 48 -9.53 3.09 -4.75
C ILE A 48 -8.16 3.73 -4.52
N PHE A 49 -7.11 3.13 -5.07
CA PHE A 49 -5.74 3.61 -5.02
C PHE A 49 -5.57 4.85 -5.87
N HIS A 50 -4.88 5.84 -5.30
CA HIS A 50 -4.50 7.02 -6.08
C HIS A 50 -3.61 6.62 -7.25
N LYS A 51 -3.75 7.27 -8.42
CA LYS A 51 -2.92 7.01 -9.61
C LYS A 51 -1.41 7.14 -9.39
N SER A 52 -1.02 7.83 -8.32
CA SER A 52 0.38 8.01 -7.89
C SER A 52 0.91 6.82 -7.07
N ARG A 53 0.03 5.92 -6.60
CA ARG A 53 0.45 4.71 -5.89
C ARG A 53 1.15 3.80 -6.87
N THR A 54 2.26 3.24 -6.42
CA THR A 54 3.01 2.25 -7.19
C THR A 54 2.97 0.93 -6.45
N PRO A 55 3.13 -0.21 -7.14
CA PRO A 55 3.23 -1.51 -6.46
C PRO A 55 4.34 -1.57 -5.41
N ALA A 56 5.36 -0.71 -5.50
CA ALA A 56 6.39 -0.55 -4.47
C ALA A 56 5.82 0.14 -3.21
N ASP A 57 5.00 1.18 -3.36
CA ASP A 57 4.32 1.88 -2.27
C ASP A 57 3.39 0.94 -1.48
N LEU A 58 2.65 0.07 -2.18
CA LEU A 58 1.79 -0.95 -1.57
C LEU A 58 2.60 -1.93 -0.72
N LYS A 59 3.75 -2.40 -1.23
CA LYS A 59 4.65 -3.30 -0.48
C LYS A 59 5.18 -2.61 0.78
N ASP A 60 5.65 -1.37 0.67
CA ASP A 60 6.22 -0.62 1.79
C ASP A 60 5.16 -0.34 2.88
N LYS A 61 3.96 0.06 2.45
CA LYS A 61 2.81 0.23 3.34
C LYS A 61 2.42 -1.08 4.02
N TRP A 62 2.37 -2.19 3.30
CA TRP A 62 2.05 -3.49 3.89
C TRP A 62 3.07 -3.92 4.93
N ARG A 63 4.37 -3.72 4.67
CA ARG A 63 5.43 -3.96 5.67
C ARG A 63 5.24 -3.09 6.91
N THR A 64 4.88 -1.82 6.73
CA THR A 64 4.56 -0.90 7.83
C THR A 64 3.32 -1.36 8.61
N MET A 65 2.32 -1.93 7.93
CA MET A 65 1.11 -2.46 8.57
C MET A 65 1.41 -3.74 9.37
N LEU A 66 2.17 -4.68 8.80
CA LEU A 66 2.64 -5.87 9.50
C LEU A 66 3.53 -5.53 10.70
N ALA A 67 4.38 -4.52 10.59
CA ALA A 67 5.22 -4.07 11.71
C ALA A 67 4.41 -3.35 12.81
N LYS A 68 3.18 -2.91 12.53
CA LYS A 68 2.28 -2.28 13.50
C LYS A 68 1.31 -3.28 14.16
N GLU A 69 1.28 -4.52 13.71
CA GLU A 69 0.50 -5.60 14.35
C GLU A 69 1.48 -6.42 15.22
N PRO A 70 1.45 -6.26 16.56
CA PRO A 70 2.32 -7.02 17.48
C PRO A 70 1.93 -8.49 17.60
#